data_AF-A0A2E8LG69-F1
#
_entry.id   AF-A0A2E8LG69-F1
#
_cell.length_a   1.000
_cell.length_b   1.000
_cell.length_c   1.000
_cell.angle_alpha   90.00
_cell.angle_beta   90.00
_cell.angle_gamma   90.00
#
_symmetry.space_group_name_H-M   'P 1'
#
loop_
_entity.id
_entity.type
_entity.pdbx_description
1 polymer ?
#
loop_
_entity_poly.entity_id
_entity_poly.type
_entity_poly.pdbx_seq_one_letter_code
_entity_poly.pdbx_strand_id
1 'polypeptide(L)'
;MSPPPSGDARRSSAAGVGADALGARRIGELPWSILAQTTDAIVVDDASVTTARCDLWSQYQLVAEPAAAVTLAALQTGAYRPEPGERVVAVVCGGNTIPPICLPADRSRFGVGAWLVGRYRFLRGTTA
;
A
#
# COMPACT_ATOMS: atom_id res chain seq x y z
N MET A 1 11.54 27.57 -13.14
CA MET A 1 11.39 26.14 -12.87
C MET A 1 12.77 25.53 -13.02
N SER A 2 13.43 25.14 -11.92
CA SER A 2 14.77 24.57 -11.99
C SER A 2 14.71 23.21 -12.70
N PRO A 3 15.69 22.87 -13.55
CA PRO A 3 15.72 21.58 -14.23
C PRO A 3 15.74 20.45 -13.20
N PRO A 4 15.11 19.30 -13.49
CA PRO A 4 15.18 18.14 -12.60
C PRO A 4 16.66 17.75 -12.41
N PRO A 5 17.04 17.29 -11.20
CA PRO A 5 18.41 16.86 -10.94
C PRO A 5 18.82 15.79 -11.96
N SER A 6 20.07 15.86 -12.43
CA SER A 6 20.66 15.05 -13.51
C SER A 6 20.87 13.57 -13.15
N GLY A 7 19.98 12.98 -12.35
CA GLY A 7 19.94 11.58 -11.99
C GLY A 7 19.00 10.80 -12.89
N ASP A 8 19.29 9.51 -13.08
CA ASP A 8 18.37 8.57 -13.72
C ASP A 8 17.08 8.49 -12.90
N ALA A 9 15.99 9.06 -13.44
CA ALA A 9 14.68 9.17 -12.78
C ALA A 9 14.06 7.83 -12.36
N ARG A 10 14.61 6.71 -12.86
CA ARG A 10 14.25 5.36 -12.43
C ARG A 10 14.85 4.94 -11.10
N ARG A 11 15.87 5.64 -10.58
CA ARG A 11 16.50 5.26 -9.31
C ARG A 11 15.61 5.65 -8.14
N SER A 12 15.52 4.76 -7.16
CA SER A 12 14.90 5.05 -5.87
C SER A 12 15.95 4.91 -4.76
N SER A 13 15.81 5.74 -3.73
CA SER A 13 16.46 5.56 -2.44
C SER A 13 15.46 5.03 -1.41
N ALA A 14 14.42 4.31 -1.87
CA ALA A 14 13.33 3.85 -1.02
C ALA A 14 13.89 2.94 0.09
N ALA A 15 13.63 3.35 1.33
CA ALA A 15 13.99 2.67 2.56
C ALA A 15 12.77 2.65 3.49
N GLY A 16 12.85 1.95 4.62
CA GLY A 16 11.78 1.90 5.60
C GLY A 16 10.98 0.59 5.57
N VAL A 17 9.83 0.58 6.22
CA VAL A 17 9.08 -0.65 6.55
C VAL A 17 8.57 -1.40 5.32
N GLY A 18 8.39 -0.71 4.19
CA GLY A 18 7.97 -1.30 2.91
C GLY A 18 9.10 -1.66 1.96
N ALA A 19 10.36 -1.45 2.34
CA ALA A 19 11.49 -1.53 1.42
C ALA A 19 11.78 -2.94 0.90
N ASP A 20 11.36 -3.99 1.60
CA ASP A 20 11.54 -5.38 1.13
C ASP A 20 10.85 -5.62 -0.23
N ALA A 21 9.64 -5.07 -0.41
CA ALA A 21 8.87 -5.21 -1.65
C ALA A 21 8.96 -3.99 -2.58
N LEU A 22 9.12 -2.76 -2.04
CA LEU A 22 9.11 -1.52 -2.82
C LEU A 22 10.51 -0.91 -3.02
N GLY A 23 11.54 -1.41 -2.33
CA GLY A 23 12.89 -0.84 -2.28
C GLY A 23 13.78 -1.17 -3.47
N ALA A 24 13.20 -1.41 -4.66
CA ALA A 24 14.00 -1.66 -5.86
C ALA A 24 14.88 -0.44 -6.17
N ARG A 25 16.21 -0.63 -6.18
CA ARG A 25 17.19 0.44 -6.46
C ARG A 25 16.92 1.18 -7.78
N ARG A 26 16.33 0.48 -8.76
CA ARG A 26 15.93 1.05 -10.04
C ARG A 26 14.66 0.37 -10.54
N ILE A 27 13.71 1.17 -11.03
CA ILE A 27 12.49 0.70 -11.70
C ILE A 27 12.86 0.05 -13.03
N GLY A 28 12.25 -1.09 -13.35
CA GLY A 28 12.45 -1.79 -14.62
C GLY A 28 12.07 -0.95 -15.84
N GLU A 29 12.68 -1.21 -16.99
CA GLU A 29 12.50 -0.37 -18.19
C GLU A 29 11.07 -0.38 -18.72
N LEU A 30 10.45 -1.56 -18.79
CA LEU A 30 9.09 -1.70 -19.30
C LEU A 30 8.06 -0.99 -18.38
N PRO A 31 8.01 -1.24 -17.05
CA PRO A 31 7.14 -0.46 -16.16
C PRO A 31 7.39 1.05 -16.26
N TRP A 32 8.65 1.48 -16.31
CA TRP A 32 8.98 2.90 -16.43
C TRP A 32 8.47 3.52 -17.72
N SER A 33 8.60 2.82 -18.85
CA SER A 33 8.12 3.31 -20.16
C SER A 33 6.62 3.56 -20.19
N ILE A 34 5.85 2.85 -19.35
CA ILE A 34 4.41 2.99 -19.20
C ILE A 34 4.11 4.11 -18.20
N LEU A 35 4.71 4.05 -17.01
CA LEU A 35 4.29 4.86 -15.85
C LEU A 35 4.80 6.31 -15.90
N ALA A 36 5.99 6.56 -16.47
CA ALA A 36 6.67 7.85 -16.37
C ALA A 36 5.89 9.04 -16.96
N GLN A 37 4.88 8.78 -17.80
CA GLN A 37 4.05 9.80 -18.44
C GLN A 37 2.58 9.73 -18.00
N THR A 38 2.20 8.74 -17.19
CA THR A 38 0.78 8.45 -16.91
C THR A 38 0.43 8.49 -15.43
N THR A 39 1.42 8.56 -14.53
CA THR A 39 1.17 8.59 -13.09
C THR A 39 2.18 9.45 -12.35
N ASP A 40 1.73 10.00 -11.23
CA ASP A 40 2.59 10.61 -10.24
C ASP A 40 3.11 9.57 -9.25
N ALA A 41 4.27 9.86 -8.65
CA ALA A 41 4.82 9.10 -7.55
C ALA A 41 4.37 9.72 -6.22
N ILE A 42 3.78 8.90 -5.35
CA ILE A 42 3.33 9.31 -4.02
C ILE A 42 4.22 8.66 -2.98
N VAL A 43 4.63 9.45 -1.99
CA VAL A 43 5.47 8.99 -0.87
C VAL A 43 4.69 9.18 0.42
N VAL A 44 4.77 8.18 1.29
CA VAL A 44 4.18 8.18 2.63
C VAL A 44 5.24 7.76 3.64
N ASP A 45 5.09 8.18 4.89
CA ASP A 45 6.00 7.81 5.96
C ASP A 45 5.67 6.43 6.57
N ASP A 46 6.67 5.81 7.20
CA ASP A 46 6.57 4.48 7.80
C ASP A 46 5.50 4.38 8.92
N ALA A 47 5.25 5.47 9.66
CA ALA A 47 4.27 5.47 10.74
C ALA A 47 2.84 5.43 10.18
N SER A 48 2.60 6.17 9.09
CA SER A 48 1.36 6.12 8.33
C SER A 48 1.11 4.73 7.73
N VAL A 49 2.15 4.10 7.17
CA VAL A 49 2.06 2.71 6.67
C VAL A 49 1.71 1.72 7.79
N THR A 50 2.32 1.86 8.96
CA THR A 50 2.06 1.00 10.12
C THR A 50 0.64 1.16 10.63
N THR A 51 0.14 2.41 10.70
CA THR A 51 -1.24 2.72 11.08
C THR A 51 -2.24 2.12 10.09
N ALA A 52 -2.04 2.33 8.79
CA ALA A 52 -2.91 1.77 7.75
C ALA A 52 -2.98 0.23 7.82
N ARG A 53 -1.85 -0.42 8.09
CA ARG A 53 -1.77 -1.88 8.26
C ARG A 53 -2.57 -2.37 9.47
N CYS A 54 -2.61 -1.57 10.52
CA CYS A 54 -3.45 -1.82 11.69
C CYS A 54 -4.94 -1.67 11.40
N ASP A 55 -5.31 -0.68 10.61
CA ASP A 55 -6.70 -0.46 10.21
C ASP A 55 -7.21 -1.54 9.27
N LEU A 56 -6.36 -2.03 8.35
CA LEU A 56 -6.68 -3.19 7.51
C LEU A 56 -7.08 -4.41 8.34
N TRP A 57 -6.38 -4.66 9.44
CA TRP A 57 -6.77 -5.70 10.37
C TRP A 57 -8.03 -5.31 11.15
N SER A 58 -8.03 -4.20 11.86
CA SER A 58 -9.08 -3.86 12.83
C SER A 58 -10.46 -3.71 12.19
N GLN A 59 -10.52 -3.20 10.95
CA GLN A 59 -11.76 -2.93 10.23
C GLN A 59 -12.15 -4.06 9.26
N TYR A 60 -11.17 -4.70 8.62
CA TYR A 60 -11.42 -5.64 7.52
C TYR A 60 -10.92 -7.06 7.78
N GLN A 61 -10.24 -7.30 8.91
CA GLN A 61 -9.60 -8.57 9.26
C GLN A 61 -8.60 -9.03 8.17
N LEU A 62 -7.97 -8.06 7.49
CA LEU A 62 -6.97 -8.31 6.47
C LEU A 62 -5.57 -8.17 7.06
N VAL A 63 -4.81 -9.25 7.02
CA VAL A 63 -3.37 -9.21 7.32
C VAL A 63 -2.64 -8.78 6.05
N ALA A 64 -2.15 -7.56 6.05
CA ALA A 64 -1.37 -6.99 4.94
C ALA A 64 0.09 -6.82 5.35
N GLU A 65 1.00 -7.05 4.40
CA GLU A 65 2.39 -6.64 4.55
C GLU A 65 2.52 -5.10 4.45
N PRO A 66 3.61 -4.48 4.94
CA PRO A 66 3.75 -3.02 4.93
C PRO A 66 3.56 -2.40 3.55
N ALA A 67 4.16 -2.97 2.51
CA ALA A 67 4.04 -2.46 1.14
C ALA A 67 2.59 -2.46 0.62
N ALA A 68 1.80 -3.47 0.97
CA ALA A 68 0.40 -3.58 0.56
C ALA A 68 -0.53 -2.58 1.29
N ALA A 69 -0.07 -1.99 2.40
CA ALA A 69 -0.81 -0.97 3.16
C ALA A 69 -0.53 0.46 2.67
N VAL A 70 0.48 0.67 1.81
CA VAL A 70 0.90 2.01 1.33
C VAL A 70 -0.24 2.76 0.64
N THR A 71 -1.06 2.07 -0.16
CA THR A 71 -2.19 2.71 -0.85
C THR A 71 -3.24 3.24 0.12
N LEU A 72 -3.53 2.49 1.19
CA LEU A 72 -4.45 2.95 2.23
C LEU A 72 -3.83 4.12 3.03
N ALA A 73 -2.53 4.03 3.36
CA ALA A 73 -1.82 5.11 4.03
C ALA A 73 -1.86 6.41 3.20
N ALA A 74 -1.69 6.34 1.88
CA ALA A 74 -1.77 7.50 0.99
C ALA A 74 -3.14 8.18 1.03
N LEU A 75 -4.22 7.39 1.10
CA LEU A 75 -5.59 7.90 1.23
C LEU A 75 -5.85 8.51 2.61
N GLN A 76 -5.46 7.82 3.69
CA GLN A 76 -5.71 8.26 5.06
C GLN A 76 -4.94 9.54 5.41
N THR A 77 -3.71 9.69 4.90
CA THR A 77 -2.89 10.90 5.09
C THR A 77 -3.29 12.05 4.16
N GLY A 78 -4.10 11.76 3.14
CA GLY A 78 -4.40 12.70 2.06
C GLY A 78 -3.19 13.03 1.20
N ALA A 79 -2.16 12.17 1.16
CA ALA A 79 -1.08 12.22 0.18
C ALA A 79 -1.61 11.91 -1.23
N TYR A 80 -2.63 11.06 -1.32
CA TYR A 80 -3.54 11.02 -2.45
C TYR A 80 -4.88 11.62 -2.05
N ARG A 81 -5.40 12.55 -2.86
CA ARG A 81 -6.73 13.15 -2.66
C ARG A 81 -7.55 12.89 -3.91
N PRO A 82 -8.58 12.05 -3.81
CA PRO A 82 -9.45 11.78 -4.95
C PRO A 82 -10.20 13.05 -5.35
N GLU A 83 -10.36 13.25 -6.66
CA GLU A 83 -11.16 14.36 -7.18
C GLU A 83 -12.66 14.12 -6.91
N PRO A 84 -13.49 15.18 -6.87
CA PRO A 84 -14.93 15.02 -6.72
C PRO A 84 -15.53 14.07 -7.78
N GLY A 85 -16.20 13.02 -7.32
CA GLY A 85 -16.82 12.00 -8.19
C GLY A 85 -15.87 10.89 -8.65
N GLU A 86 -14.59 10.93 -8.25
CA GLU A 86 -13.63 9.88 -8.56
C GLU A 86 -13.96 8.58 -7.81
N ARG A 87 -13.87 7.44 -8.51
CA ARG A 87 -14.03 6.11 -7.93
C ARG A 87 -12.66 5.51 -7.66
N VAL A 88 -12.31 5.39 -6.38
CA VAL A 88 -11.01 4.89 -5.94
C VAL A 88 -11.07 3.41 -5.61
N VAL A 89 -10.05 2.68 -6.04
CA VAL A 89 -9.81 1.29 -5.63
C VAL A 89 -8.42 1.20 -5.03
N ALA A 90 -8.34 0.77 -3.77
CA ALA A 90 -7.07 0.42 -3.14
C ALA A 90 -6.77 -1.07 -3.34
N VAL A 91 -5.66 -1.38 -4.00
CA VAL A 91 -5.22 -2.77 -4.21
C VAL A 91 -4.33 -3.19 -3.03
N VAL A 92 -4.77 -4.22 -2.29
CA VAL A 92 -3.98 -4.88 -1.25
C VAL A 92 -3.44 -6.19 -1.84
N CYS A 93 -2.19 -6.17 -2.28
CA CYS A 93 -1.61 -7.26 -3.08
C CYS A 93 -0.85 -8.33 -2.27
N GLY A 94 -0.42 -8.04 -1.04
CA GLY A 94 0.48 -8.90 -0.27
C GLY A 94 0.11 -9.02 1.21
N GLY A 95 0.26 -10.22 1.74
CA GLY A 95 0.01 -10.57 3.15
C GLY A 95 1.10 -11.49 3.74
N ASN A 96 2.24 -11.59 3.07
CA ASN A 96 3.35 -12.49 3.44
C ASN A 96 4.16 -11.88 4.58
N THR A 97 3.52 -11.72 5.74
CA THR A 97 4.09 -10.97 6.86
C THR A 97 3.74 -11.61 8.19
N ILE A 98 4.50 -11.21 9.21
CA ILE A 98 4.04 -11.32 10.60
C ILE A 98 2.84 -10.38 10.79
N PRO A 99 1.82 -10.76 11.58
CA PRO A 99 0.76 -9.88 12.09
C PRO A 99 1.24 -8.45 12.48
N PRO A 100 0.50 -7.37 12.15
CA PRO A 100 0.82 -6.03 12.66
C PRO A 100 0.80 -5.94 14.20
N ILE A 101 1.59 -5.02 14.75
CA ILE A 101 1.82 -4.87 16.21
C ILE A 101 0.55 -4.58 17.03
N CYS A 102 -0.44 -3.96 16.40
CA CYS A 102 -1.75 -3.62 16.99
C CYS A 102 -2.70 -4.81 17.09
N LEU A 103 -2.32 -5.99 16.61
CA LEU A 103 -3.08 -7.20 16.88
C LEU A 103 -3.02 -7.52 18.37
N PRO A 104 -4.16 -7.74 19.04
CA PRO A 104 -4.15 -8.21 20.42
C PRO A 104 -3.37 -9.53 20.51
N ALA A 105 -2.61 -9.68 21.60
CA ALA A 105 -1.74 -10.85 21.82
C ALA A 105 -2.51 -12.19 21.83
N ASP A 106 -3.83 -12.13 22.05
CA ASP A 106 -4.71 -13.29 21.97
C ASP A 106 -4.83 -13.81 20.53
N ARG A 107 -4.08 -14.87 20.26
CA ARG A 107 -4.06 -15.57 18.97
C ARG A 107 -5.26 -16.48 18.74
N SER A 108 -6.21 -16.60 19.69
CA SER A 108 -7.39 -17.47 19.55
C SER A 108 -8.30 -17.09 18.37
N ARG A 109 -8.19 -15.86 17.87
CA ARG A 109 -8.88 -15.39 16.66
C ARG A 109 -8.25 -15.90 15.35
N PHE A 110 -7.02 -16.39 15.39
CA PHE A 110 -6.42 -17.12 14.27
C PHE A 110 -6.87 -18.58 14.37
N GLY A 111 -8.05 -18.87 13.85
CA GLY A 111 -8.51 -20.26 13.71
C GLY A 111 -7.43 -21.07 12.97
N VAL A 112 -7.00 -22.18 13.59
CA VAL A 112 -6.09 -23.17 13.00
C VAL A 112 -6.64 -23.62 11.65
N GLY A 113 -6.17 -23.02 10.56
CA GLY A 113 -6.68 -23.28 9.19
C GLY A 113 -6.91 -22.06 8.30
N ALA A 114 -6.77 -20.83 8.80
CA ALA A 114 -6.91 -19.62 7.98
C ALA A 114 -5.67 -19.34 7.11
N TRP A 115 -5.44 -20.18 6.10
CA TRP A 115 -4.69 -19.76 4.92
C TRP A 115 -5.59 -18.84 4.10
N LEU A 116 -5.33 -17.53 4.15
CA LEU A 116 -6.10 -16.55 3.41
C LEU A 116 -5.71 -16.58 1.93
N VAL A 117 -6.18 -17.61 1.21
CA VAL A 117 -6.30 -17.54 -0.25
C VAL A 117 -7.48 -16.60 -0.52
N GLY A 118 -7.18 -15.40 -1.02
CA GLY A 118 -8.11 -14.27 -1.10
C GLY A 118 -9.45 -14.59 -1.76
N ARG A 119 -10.53 -14.48 -0.99
CA ARG A 119 -11.85 -14.18 -1.56
C ARG A 119 -11.96 -12.67 -1.71
N TYR A 120 -11.72 -12.16 -2.92
CA TYR A 120 -12.02 -10.77 -3.26
C TYR A 120 -13.54 -10.56 -3.18
N ARG A 121 -14.01 -9.84 -2.17
CA ARG A 121 -15.37 -9.31 -2.14
C ARG A 121 -15.32 -7.88 -2.63
N PHE A 122 -15.74 -7.64 -3.87
CA PHE A 122 -16.02 -6.29 -4.35
C PHE A 122 -17.17 -5.71 -3.51
N LEU A 123 -16.87 -4.79 -2.60
CA LEU A 123 -17.89 -3.98 -1.95
C LEU A 123 -18.35 -2.94 -2.98
N ARG A 124 -19.43 -3.24 -3.70
CA ARG A 124 -20.13 -2.22 -4.48
C ARG A 124 -20.75 -1.24 -3.49
N GLY A 125 -20.24 -0.01 -3.45
CA GLY A 125 -20.94 1.09 -2.81
C GLY A 125 -22.28 1.29 -3.50
N THR A 126 -23.37 1.05 -2.79
CA THR A 126 -24.69 1.52 -3.18
C THR A 126 -24.67 3.03 -3.11
N THR A 127 -24.69 3.69 -4.27
CA THR A 127 -25.00 5.10 -4.41
C THR A 127 -26.43 5.35 -3.91
N ALA A 128 -26.59 6.30 -3.00
CA ALA A 128 -27.81 7.08 -2.79
C ALA A 128 -27.56 8.49 -3.35
#